data_AF-A0A346PJ82-F1
#
_entry.id   AF-A0A346PJ82-F1
#
_cell.length_a   1.000
_cell.length_b   1.000
_cell.length_c   1.000
_cell.angle_alpha   90.00
_cell.angle_beta   90.00
_cell.angle_gamma   90.00
#
_symmetry.space_group_name_H-M   'P 1'
#
loop_
_entity.id
_entity.type
_entity.pdbx_description
1 polymer ?
#
loop_
_entity_poly.entity_id
_entity_poly.type
_entity_poly.pdbx_seq_one_letter_code
_entity_poly.pdbx_strand_id
1 'polypeptide(L)'
;MRRDDRDEPFDDLFREIERMMNEMMNSADRDVGFDSATNAENGFGMDTHVDIHETDEEVRVIADLPGVEKEQIELECDGEMLTISAGTEHRQYDERVSLPTRVNEHTASATYNNGVLEVVFEPAEQSSDISLE
;
A
#
# COMPACT_ATOMS: atom_id res chain seq x y z
N MET A 1 42.15 -33.36 15.10
CA MET A 1 41.96 -32.04 14.45
C MET A 1 40.83 -32.21 13.45
N ARG A 2 39.75 -31.44 13.36
CA ARG A 2 39.15 -30.33 14.09
C ARG A 2 37.73 -30.16 13.47
N ARG A 3 36.72 -29.85 14.30
CA ARG A 3 35.49 -29.06 14.03
C ARG A 3 34.49 -29.69 13.05
N ASP A 4 33.27 -30.07 13.41
CA ASP A 4 32.22 -29.37 14.19
C ASP A 4 31.89 -27.99 13.61
N ASP A 5 31.04 -28.01 12.58
CA ASP A 5 30.16 -26.92 12.14
C ASP A 5 28.93 -27.63 11.50
N ARG A 6 27.96 -28.01 12.33
CA ARG A 6 26.73 -27.25 12.63
C ARG A 6 25.69 -27.45 11.54
N ASP A 7 24.90 -28.52 11.69
CA ASP A 7 23.49 -28.49 11.32
C ASP A 7 22.90 -27.17 11.81
N GLU A 8 22.59 -26.26 10.89
CA GLU A 8 22.08 -24.94 11.22
C GLU A 8 20.68 -25.13 11.83
N PRO A 9 20.50 -24.90 13.15
CA PRO A 9 19.22 -25.12 13.84
C PRO A 9 18.10 -24.20 13.32
N PHE A 10 18.46 -23.26 12.44
CA PHE A 10 17.56 -22.34 11.77
C PHE A 10 16.93 -22.94 10.51
N ASP A 11 17.59 -23.87 9.80
CA ASP A 11 17.04 -24.44 8.57
C ASP A 11 15.81 -25.34 8.82
N ASP A 12 15.83 -26.09 9.92
CA ASP A 12 14.65 -26.86 10.34
C ASP A 12 13.55 -25.96 10.90
N LEU A 13 13.91 -24.82 11.52
CA LEU A 13 12.94 -23.80 11.92
C LEU A 13 12.28 -23.16 10.69
N PHE A 14 13.05 -22.83 9.64
CA PHE A 14 12.52 -22.26 8.41
C PHE A 14 11.60 -23.23 7.69
N ARG A 15 12.00 -24.50 7.57
CA ARG A 15 11.14 -25.55 6.97
C ARG A 15 9.86 -25.80 7.77
N GLU A 16 9.90 -25.71 9.09
CA GLU A 16 8.73 -25.82 9.96
C GLU A 16 7.82 -24.59 9.83
N ILE A 17 8.37 -23.37 9.73
CA ILE A 17 7.62 -22.13 9.51
C ILE A 17 6.94 -22.15 8.13
N GLU A 18 7.64 -22.55 7.08
CA GLU A 18 7.08 -22.67 5.72
C GLU A 18 5.92 -23.66 5.68
N ARG A 19 6.01 -24.74 6.47
CA ARG A 19 4.95 -25.72 6.62
C ARG A 19 3.77 -25.19 7.45
N MET A 20 4.02 -24.50 8.56
CA MET A 20 2.95 -23.85 9.34
C MET A 20 2.24 -22.75 8.53
N MET A 21 2.96 -21.98 7.73
CA MET A 21 2.38 -20.96 6.84
C MET A 21 1.53 -21.58 5.74
N ASN A 22 1.98 -22.68 5.12
CA ASN A 22 1.18 -23.41 4.14
C ASN A 22 -0.04 -24.10 4.75
N GLU A 23 0.05 -24.58 6.00
CA GLU A 23 -1.11 -25.09 6.75
C GLU A 23 -2.09 -23.96 7.12
N MET A 24 -1.61 -22.75 7.43
CA MET A 24 -2.45 -21.58 7.72
C MET A 24 -3.13 -21.02 6.46
N MET A 25 -2.42 -20.93 5.33
CA MET A 25 -2.97 -20.54 4.02
C MET A 25 -4.02 -21.54 3.51
N ASN A 26 -3.80 -22.85 3.67
CA ASN A 26 -4.79 -23.86 3.28
C ASN A 26 -5.92 -24.05 4.30
N SER A 27 -5.82 -23.44 5.49
CA SER A 27 -6.91 -23.35 6.47
C SER A 27 -7.75 -22.08 6.35
N ALA A 28 -7.36 -21.13 5.48
CA ALA A 28 -8.13 -19.93 5.15
C ALA A 28 -9.34 -20.20 4.23
N ASP A 29 -9.69 -21.47 4.00
CA ASP A 29 -10.95 -21.93 3.41
C ASP A 29 -11.79 -22.66 4.49
N ARG A 30 -12.04 -21.99 5.63
CA ARG A 30 -13.14 -22.26 6.59
C ARG A 30 -13.08 -21.30 7.80
N ASP A 31 -13.79 -20.19 7.66
CA ASP A 31 -14.56 -19.49 8.70
C ASP A 31 -13.93 -19.38 10.12
N VAL A 32 -13.29 -18.23 10.39
CA VAL A 32 -13.28 -17.63 11.74
C VAL A 32 -13.18 -16.12 11.62
N GLY A 33 -14.28 -15.45 11.94
CA GLY A 33 -14.33 -13.99 12.07
C GLY A 33 -13.48 -13.50 13.24
N PHE A 34 -12.62 -12.53 12.96
CA PHE A 34 -12.09 -11.58 13.93
C PHE A 34 -11.99 -10.23 13.21
N ASP A 35 -12.57 -9.22 13.84
CA ASP A 35 -12.91 -7.91 13.31
C ASP A 35 -11.80 -7.24 12.48
N SER A 36 -12.03 -7.14 11.17
CA SER A 36 -11.45 -6.07 10.35
C SER A 36 -12.53 -5.53 9.43
N ALA A 37 -13.40 -4.70 10.01
CA ALA A 37 -14.32 -3.87 9.27
C ALA A 37 -13.58 -2.63 8.73
N THR A 38 -12.54 -2.83 7.92
CA THR A 38 -12.00 -1.85 6.97
C THR A 38 -11.14 -2.59 5.94
N ASN A 39 -11.66 -2.64 4.71
CA ASN A 39 -10.89 -2.86 3.48
C ASN A 39 -10.06 -4.15 3.35
N ALA A 40 -10.76 -5.25 3.04
CA ALA A 40 -10.12 -6.46 2.50
C ALA A 40 -10.20 -6.45 0.96
N GLU A 41 -9.37 -5.65 0.28
CA GLU A 41 -9.02 -5.79 -1.16
C GLU A 41 -7.61 -5.28 -1.53
N ASN A 42 -6.63 -5.27 -0.61
CA ASN A 42 -5.22 -4.99 -1.00
C ASN A 42 -4.41 -6.30 -0.89
N GLY A 43 -3.88 -6.73 -2.03
CA GLY A 43 -3.22 -8.02 -2.22
C GLY A 43 -2.00 -8.23 -1.33
N PHE A 44 -1.60 -9.50 -1.20
CA PHE A 44 -0.38 -9.94 -0.52
C PHE A 44 0.87 -9.34 -1.20
N GLY A 45 1.23 -8.11 -0.83
CA GLY A 45 2.44 -7.39 -1.18
C GLY A 45 2.95 -6.70 0.09
N MET A 46 4.26 -6.56 0.23
CA MET A 46 4.90 -6.03 1.44
C MET A 46 4.30 -4.67 1.83
N ASP A 47 3.79 -4.57 3.06
CA ASP A 47 3.23 -3.39 3.74
C ASP A 47 3.81 -2.07 3.20
N THR A 48 3.18 -1.49 2.16
CA THR A 48 3.46 -0.12 1.77
C THR A 48 2.76 0.75 2.78
N HIS A 49 3.51 1.50 3.59
CA HIS A 49 2.86 2.43 4.50
C HIS A 49 2.34 3.62 3.69
N VAL A 50 1.02 3.80 3.72
CA VAL A 50 0.35 4.93 3.08
C VAL A 50 -0.42 5.70 4.13
N ASP A 51 -0.21 7.01 4.18
CA ASP A 51 -0.96 7.94 5.01
C ASP A 51 -1.65 9.00 4.15
N ILE A 52 -2.84 9.43 4.59
CA ILE A 52 -3.66 10.41 3.88
C ILE A 52 -4.04 11.52 4.85
N HIS A 53 -3.74 12.74 4.46
CA HIS A 53 -4.14 13.95 5.16
C HIS A 53 -5.08 14.78 4.30
N GLU A 54 -6.26 15.11 4.83
CA GLU A 54 -7.23 15.99 4.19
C GLU A 54 -7.32 17.31 4.95
N THR A 55 -7.40 18.39 4.20
CA THR A 55 -7.76 19.74 4.66
C THR A 55 -8.82 20.32 3.73
N ASP A 56 -9.39 21.47 4.10
CA ASP A 56 -10.35 22.18 3.23
C ASP A 56 -9.71 22.65 1.89
N GLU A 57 -8.38 22.75 1.83
CA GLU A 57 -7.63 23.32 0.70
C GLU A 57 -6.89 22.26 -0.14
N GLU A 58 -6.47 21.15 0.49
CA GLU A 58 -5.66 20.10 -0.16
C GLU A 58 -5.93 18.70 0.41
N VAL A 59 -5.75 17.69 -0.44
CA VAL A 59 -5.64 16.27 -0.08
C VAL A 59 -4.21 15.83 -0.36
N ARG A 60 -3.52 15.32 0.65
CA ARG A 60 -2.13 14.87 0.58
C ARG A 60 -2.02 13.39 0.90
N VAL A 61 -1.40 12.64 0.01
CA VAL A 61 -1.10 11.21 0.15
C VAL A 61 0.40 11.04 0.27
N ILE A 62 0.84 10.31 1.29
CA ILE A 62 2.25 10.01 1.57
C ILE A 62 2.43 8.49 1.52
N ALA A 63 3.37 8.00 0.71
CA ALA A 63 3.63 6.57 0.56
C ALA A 63 5.12 6.25 0.69
N ASP A 64 5.45 5.24 1.48
CA ASP A 64 6.81 4.76 1.69
C ASP A 64 7.20 3.70 0.65
N LEU A 65 8.06 4.08 -0.29
CA LEU A 65 8.58 3.26 -1.39
C LEU A 65 10.12 3.15 -1.32
N PRO A 66 10.68 2.49 -0.28
CA PRO A 66 12.12 2.38 -0.12
C PRO A 66 12.76 1.53 -1.21
N GLY A 67 13.85 2.06 -1.80
CA GLY A 67 14.64 1.35 -2.80
C GLY A 67 14.07 1.40 -4.23
N VAL A 68 13.04 2.22 -4.48
CA VAL A 68 12.48 2.45 -5.81
C VAL A 68 13.13 3.70 -6.43
N GLU A 69 13.42 3.68 -7.72
CA GLU A 69 13.86 4.88 -8.45
C GLU A 69 12.65 5.66 -8.97
N LYS A 70 12.77 6.99 -9.11
CA LYS A 70 11.64 7.83 -9.53
C LYS A 70 11.06 7.40 -10.88
N GLU A 71 11.90 6.99 -11.82
CA GLU A 71 11.49 6.51 -13.14
C GLU A 71 10.70 5.19 -13.10
N GLN A 72 10.68 4.48 -11.97
CA GLN A 72 9.97 3.23 -11.78
C GLN A 72 8.62 3.40 -11.07
N ILE A 73 8.20 4.65 -10.83
CA ILE A 73 6.94 5.00 -10.18
C ILE A 73 5.96 5.51 -11.23
N GLU A 74 4.79 4.89 -11.28
CA GLU A 74 3.67 5.30 -12.10
C GLU A 74 2.48 5.64 -11.18
N LEU A 75 1.84 6.78 -11.45
CA LEU A 75 0.74 7.31 -10.65
C LEU A 75 -0.45 7.55 -11.56
N GLU A 76 -1.61 7.04 -11.14
CA GLU A 76 -2.88 7.23 -11.84
C GLU A 76 -3.94 7.67 -10.83
N CYS A 77 -4.74 8.68 -11.19
CA CYS A 77 -5.82 9.18 -10.33
C CYS A 77 -7.07 9.39 -11.17
N ASP A 78 -8.22 8.91 -10.71
CA ASP A 78 -9.54 9.08 -11.35
C ASP A 78 -10.44 10.11 -10.64
N GLY A 79 -9.86 10.82 -9.67
CA GLY A 79 -10.54 11.80 -8.83
C GLY A 79 -11.10 11.22 -7.52
N GLU A 80 -11.26 9.91 -7.39
CA GLU A 80 -11.76 9.26 -6.17
C GLU A 80 -10.75 8.21 -5.64
N MET A 81 -9.93 7.64 -6.54
CA MET A 81 -8.90 6.66 -6.22
C MET A 81 -7.55 7.07 -6.82
N LEU A 82 -6.50 6.96 -6.01
CA LEU A 82 -5.11 7.05 -6.45
C LEU A 82 -4.51 5.65 -6.51
N THR A 83 -3.99 5.27 -7.68
CA THR A 83 -3.22 4.04 -7.90
C THR A 83 -1.74 4.39 -7.94
N ILE A 84 -0.95 3.70 -7.12
CA ILE A 84 0.50 3.85 -7.02
C ILE A 84 1.14 2.53 -7.43
N SER A 85 1.75 2.53 -8.61
CA SER A 85 2.43 1.38 -9.19
C SER A 85 3.93 1.63 -9.15
N ALA A 86 4.68 0.80 -8.43
CA ALA A 86 6.12 0.95 -8.33
C ALA A 86 6.82 -0.41 -8.30
N GLY A 87 7.97 -0.55 -8.96
CA GLY A 87 8.60 -1.87 -9.07
C GLY A 87 10.10 -1.87 -9.34
N THR A 88 10.77 -2.82 -8.72
CA THR A 88 12.16 -3.21 -8.96
C THR A 88 12.20 -4.72 -9.22
N GLU A 89 13.36 -5.26 -9.60
CA GLU A 89 13.53 -6.71 -9.78
C GLU A 89 13.25 -7.53 -8.50
N HIS A 90 13.32 -6.90 -7.33
CA HIS A 90 13.19 -7.56 -6.03
C HIS A 90 11.90 -7.22 -5.27
N ARG A 91 11.20 -6.13 -5.64
CA ARG A 91 10.00 -5.65 -4.94
C ARG A 91 9.04 -4.99 -5.91
N GLN A 92 7.75 -5.30 -5.77
CA GLN A 92 6.67 -4.66 -6.50
C GLN A 92 5.65 -4.12 -5.49
N TYR A 93 5.19 -2.91 -5.74
CA TYR A 93 4.18 -2.18 -5.00
C TYR A 93 3.04 -1.86 -5.98
N ASP A 94 1.82 -2.24 -5.62
CA ASP A 94 0.58 -1.94 -6.36
C ASP A 94 -0.45 -1.54 -5.30
N GLU A 95 -0.45 -0.25 -4.94
CA GLU A 95 -1.34 0.29 -3.91
C GLU A 95 -2.50 1.04 -4.56
N ARG A 96 -3.71 0.76 -4.09
CA ARG A 96 -4.92 1.51 -4.43
C ARG A 96 -5.41 2.22 -3.18
N VAL A 97 -5.46 3.53 -3.27
CA VAL A 97 -5.72 4.43 -2.15
C VAL A 97 -7.03 5.15 -2.44
N SER A 98 -8.07 4.87 -1.66
CA SER A 98 -9.33 5.63 -1.72
C SER A 98 -9.11 7.01 -1.12
N LEU A 99 -9.45 8.05 -1.86
CA LEU A 99 -9.36 9.43 -1.37
C LEU A 99 -10.59 9.77 -0.53
N PRO A 100 -10.43 10.55 0.55
CA PRO A 100 -11.53 10.90 1.45
C PRO A 100 -12.56 11.84 0.82
N THR A 101 -12.12 12.64 -0.15
CA THR A 101 -12.97 13.50 -0.98
C THR A 101 -12.58 13.39 -2.44
N ARG A 102 -13.47 13.84 -3.32
CA ARG A 102 -13.18 13.93 -4.74
C ARG A 102 -12.12 15.01 -4.96
N VAL A 103 -11.09 14.70 -5.71
CA VAL A 103 -9.98 15.63 -6.03
C VAL A 103 -9.97 16.02 -7.50
N ASN A 104 -9.31 17.13 -7.82
CA ASN A 104 -9.03 17.53 -9.19
C ASN A 104 -7.69 16.92 -9.66
N GLU A 105 -7.78 15.87 -10.49
CA GLU A 105 -6.63 15.15 -11.06
C GLU A 105 -5.67 16.05 -11.87
N HIS A 106 -6.14 17.16 -12.43
CA HIS A 106 -5.31 18.09 -13.22
C HIS A 106 -4.46 19.03 -12.37
N THR A 107 -4.76 19.13 -11.07
CA THR A 107 -4.01 19.97 -10.11
C THR A 107 -2.92 19.20 -9.37
N ALA A 108 -2.80 17.90 -9.66
CA ALA A 108 -1.91 16.99 -8.95
C ALA A 108 -0.44 17.44 -9.01
N SER A 109 0.21 17.46 -7.86
CA SER A 109 1.66 17.66 -7.72
C SER A 109 2.28 16.49 -6.98
N ALA A 110 3.35 15.92 -7.52
CA ALA A 110 4.03 14.77 -6.93
C ALA A 110 5.52 15.05 -6.70
N THR A 111 5.99 14.73 -5.50
CA THR A 111 7.39 14.86 -5.08
C THR A 111 7.88 13.53 -4.54
N TYR A 112 9.13 13.15 -4.87
CA TYR A 112 9.75 11.92 -4.39
C TYR A 112 11.13 12.22 -3.81
N ASN A 113 11.34 11.89 -2.53
CA ASN A 113 12.61 12.12 -1.85
C ASN A 113 12.93 10.96 -0.89
N ASN A 114 14.14 10.39 -1.04
CA ASN A 114 14.69 9.39 -0.12
C ASN A 114 13.76 8.19 0.18
N GLY A 115 13.00 7.70 -0.80
CA GLY A 115 12.07 6.60 -0.58
C GLY A 115 10.65 7.02 -0.23
N VAL A 116 10.37 8.32 -0.04
CA VAL A 116 9.04 8.81 0.32
C VAL A 116 8.42 9.53 -0.86
N LEU A 117 7.26 9.04 -1.29
CA LEU A 117 6.41 9.67 -2.29
C LEU A 117 5.38 10.54 -1.59
N GLU A 118 5.21 11.75 -2.09
CA GLU A 118 4.19 12.69 -1.67
C GLU A 118 3.40 13.16 -2.88
N VAL A 119 2.08 13.02 -2.82
CA VAL A 119 1.16 13.48 -3.86
C VAL A 119 0.14 14.41 -3.23
N VAL A 120 -0.03 15.59 -3.80
CA VAL A 120 -0.95 16.63 -3.32
C VAL A 120 -1.95 16.94 -4.42
N PHE A 121 -3.22 17.03 -4.06
CA PHE A 121 -4.33 17.41 -4.94
C PHE A 121 -5.15 18.54 -4.32
N GLU A 122 -5.73 19.40 -5.15
CA GLU A 122 -6.79 20.31 -4.72
C GLU A 122 -8.13 19.54 -4.70
N PRO A 123 -9.01 19.74 -3.70
CA PRO A 123 -10.36 19.19 -3.69
C PRO A 123 -11.12 19.63 -4.94
N ALA A 124 -11.88 18.72 -5.53
CA ALA A 124 -12.79 19.09 -6.61
C ALA A 124 -13.89 20.00 -6.05
N GLU A 125 -14.20 21.09 -6.76
CA GLU A 125 -15.22 22.05 -6.31
C GLU A 125 -16.53 21.33 -5.93
N GLN A 126 -16.99 21.55 -4.69
CA GLN A 126 -18.20 20.92 -4.17
C GLN A 126 -19.38 21.24 -5.10
N SER A 127 -20.00 20.19 -5.64
CA SER A 127 -21.23 20.33 -6.42
C SER A 127 -22.27 21.04 -5.55
N SER A 128 -22.78 22.17 -6.05
CA SER A 128 -23.64 23.08 -5.28
C SER A 128 -24.79 22.36 -4.57
N ASP A 129 -24.98 22.69 -3.28
CA ASP A 129 -26.14 22.29 -2.50
C ASP A 129 -27.44 22.56 -3.28
N ILE A 130 -28.23 21.51 -3.50
CA ILE A 130 -29.57 21.65 -4.03
C ILE A 130 -30.49 21.97 -2.85
N SER A 131 -30.84 23.24 -2.68
CA SER A 131 -31.90 23.64 -1.74
C SER A 131 -33.25 23.22 -2.29
N LEU A 132 -34.02 22.47 -1.49
CA LEU A 132 -35.42 22.15 -1.77
C LEU A 132 -36.32 23.12 -0.99
N GLU A 133 -37.21 23.82 -1.68
CA GLU A 133 -38.24 24.71 -1.08
C GLU A 133 -39.48 23.94 -0.62
#